data_AF-A0A151ELV4-F1
#
_entry.id   AF-A0A151ELV4-F1
#
_cell.length_a   1.000
_cell.length_b   1.000
_cell.length_c   1.000
_cell.angle_alpha   90.00
_cell.angle_beta   90.00
_cell.angle_gamma   90.00
#
_symmetry.space_group_name_H-M   'P 1'
#
loop_
_entity.id
_entity.type
_entity.pdbx_description
1 polymer ?
#
loop_
_entity_poly.entity_id
_entity_poly.type
_entity_poly.pdbx_seq_one_letter_code
_entity_poly.pdbx_strand_id
1 'polypeptide(L)' 'MTKLFEAKVRKIGNSLGIIIPSEIIEEMGFHKGDIINVAIPPSENRKQNELLRSLAGVDRKKPPFRRDKEDRY' A
#
# COMPACT_ATOMS: atom_id res chain seq x y z
N MET A 1 1.69 13.48 13.51
CA MET A 1 2.62 13.95 12.46
C MET A 1 2.69 12.88 11.38
N THR A 2 2.51 13.24 10.11
CA THR A 2 2.58 12.29 8.99
C THR A 2 4.00 12.29 8.46
N LYS A 3 4.68 11.13 8.47
CA LYS A 3 5.98 10.97 7.82
C LYS A 3 5.76 10.71 6.33
N LEU A 4 6.30 11.59 5.47
CA LEU A 4 6.25 11.46 4.01
C LEU A 4 7.62 11.02 3.51
N PHE A 5 7.65 10.02 2.65
CA PHE A 5 8.86 9.58 1.95
C PHE A 5 8.51 9.20 0.51
N GLU A 6 9.49 9.30 -0.38
CA GLU A 6 9.33 8.88 -1.77
C GLU A 6 9.61 7.37 -1.90
N ALA A 7 8.74 6.67 -2.62
CA ALA A 7 8.87 5.25 -2.89
C ALA A 7 8.70 4.98 -4.38
N LYS A 8 9.40 3.98 -4.89
CA LYS A 8 9.34 3.64 -6.31
C LYS A 8 8.34 2.53 -6.55
N VAL A 9 7.37 2.78 -7.44
CA VAL A 9 6.50 1.73 -7.97
C VAL A 9 7.28 0.92 -9.00
N ARG A 10 7.32 -0.40 -8.87
CA ARG A 10 7.96 -1.31 -9.83
C ARG A 10 7.05 -2.50 -10.16
N LYS A 11 7.26 -3.08 -11.33
CA LYS A 11 6.68 -4.38 -11.70
C LYS A 11 7.41 -5.49 -10.95
N ILE A 12 6.66 -6.33 -10.22
CA ILE A 12 7.15 -7.51 -9.50
C ILE A 12 6.32 -8.70 -9.97
N GLY A 13 6.91 -9.57 -10.78
CA GLY A 13 6.18 -10.65 -11.44
C GLY A 13 5.03 -10.12 -12.30
N ASN A 14 3.80 -10.49 -11.95
CA ASN A 14 2.57 -10.08 -12.65
C ASN A 14 1.86 -8.89 -11.99
N SER A 15 2.44 -8.28 -10.95
CA SER A 15 1.83 -7.21 -10.17
C SER A 15 2.70 -5.95 -10.15
N LEU A 16 2.12 -4.84 -9.70
CA LEU A 16 2.88 -3.66 -9.31
C LEU A 16 3.08 -3.68 -7.79
N GLY A 17 4.30 -3.38 -7.34
CA GLY A 17 4.66 -3.24 -5.94
C GLY A 17 5.28 -1.87 -5.66
N ILE A 18 5.06 -1.35 -4.47
CA ILE A 18 5.76 -0.18 -3.95
C ILE A 18 7.00 -0.70 -3.22
N ILE A 19 8.18 -0.27 -3.66
CA ILE A 19 9.44 -0.61 -2.99
C ILE A 19 9.72 0.47 -1.94
N ILE A 20 9.67 0.05 -0.67
CA ILE A 20 10.00 0.89 0.48
C ILE A 20 11.43 0.58 0.91
N PRO A 21 12.31 1.58 1.11
CA PRO A 21 13.63 1.37 1.69
C PRO A 21 13.55 0.62 3.02
N SER A 22 14.44 -0.37 3.23
CA SER A 22 14.44 -1.23 4.42
C SER A 22 14.59 -0.43 5.70
N GLU A 23 15.49 0.55 5.70
CA GLU A 23 15.77 1.45 6.83
C GLU A 23 14.49 2.11 7.38
N ILE A 24 13.58 2.55 6.51
CA ILE A 24 12.33 3.22 6.90
C ILE A 24 11.38 2.25 7.59
N ILE A 25 11.26 1.02 7.07
CA ILE A 25 10.34 0.01 7.58
C ILE A 25 10.85 -0.60 8.89
N GLU A 26 12.16 -0.81 9.02
CA GLU A 26 12.80 -1.28 10.24
C GLU A 26 12.69 -0.26 11.38
N GLU A 27 12.91 1.04 11.11
CA GLU A 27 12.70 2.11 12.11
C GLU A 27 11.25 2.18 12.62
N MET A 28 10.29 1.76 11.80
CA MET A 28 8.88 1.69 12.15
C MET A 28 8.48 0.38 12.83
N GLY A 29 9.43 -0.55 13.03
CA GLY A 29 9.22 -1.84 13.69
C GLY A 29 8.53 -2.89 12.83
N PHE A 30 8.46 -2.69 11.51
CA PHE A 30 7.91 -3.66 10.58
C PHE A 30 8.99 -4.63 10.08
N HIS A 31 8.59 -5.87 9.83
CA HIS A 31 9.46 -6.96 9.42
C HIS A 31 9.01 -7.56 8.08
N LYS A 32 9.92 -8.27 7.41
CA LYS A 32 9.59 -9.00 6.18
C LYS A 32 8.46 -10.00 6.46
N GLY A 33 7.36 -9.88 5.70
CA GLY A 33 6.17 -10.72 5.84
C GLY A 33 5.00 -10.02 6.52
N ASP A 34 5.22 -8.87 7.15
CA ASP A 34 4.14 -8.08 7.76
C ASP A 34 3.17 -7.55 6.71
N ILE A 35 1.88 -7.51 7.07
CA ILE A 35 0.83 -6.89 6.26
C ILE A 35 0.71 -5.42 6.68
N ILE A 36 1.02 -4.52 5.77
CA ILE A 36 0.96 -3.07 6.00
C ILE A 36 -0.27 -2.49 5.30
N ASN A 37 -1.06 -1.72 6.05
CA ASN A 37 -2.17 -0.95 5.49
C ASN A 37 -1.64 0.33 4.85
N VAL A 38 -1.91 0.52 3.56
CA VAL A 38 -1.54 1.75 2.83
C VAL A 38 -2.75 2.66 2.73
N ALA A 39 -2.64 3.87 3.25
CA ALA A 39 -3.65 4.91 3.12
C ALA A 39 -3.21 5.92 2.05
N ILE A 40 -4.11 6.24 1.12
CA ILE A 40 -3.92 7.37 0.19
C ILE A 40 -4.74 8.53 0.76
N PRO A 41 -4.09 9.62 1.20
CA PRO A 41 -4.82 10.75 1.77
C PRO A 41 -5.70 11.40 0.69
N PRO A 42 -6.88 11.93 1.06
CA PRO A 42 -7.69 12.70 0.13
C PRO A 42 -6.89 13.93 -0.32
N SER A 43 -6.89 14.20 -1.62
CA SER A 43 -6.32 15.42 -2.18
C SER A 43 -7.41 16.47 -2.38
N GLU A 44 -7.07 17.73 -2.65
CA GLU A 44 -8.08 18.73 -3.05
C GLU A 44 -8.73 18.40 -4.41
N ASN A 45 -8.16 17.45 -5.15
CA ASN A 45 -8.69 17.00 -6.43
C ASN A 45 -9.87 16.03 -6.22
N ARG A 46 -11.08 16.57 -6.39
CA ARG A 46 -12.34 15.84 -6.23
C ARG A 46 -12.45 14.57 -7.09
N LYS A 47 -11.97 14.59 -8.33
CA LYS A 47 -11.98 13.42 -9.23
C LYS A 47 -11.07 12.30 -8.74
N GLN A 48 -9.89 12.66 -8.23
CA GLN A 48 -8.98 11.70 -7.63
C GLN A 48 -9.60 11.05 -6.39
N ASN A 49 -10.28 11.84 -5.54
CA ASN A 49 -10.98 11.30 -4.37
C ASN A 49 -12.14 10.37 -4.73
N GLU A 50 -12.91 10.68 -5.78
CA GLU A 50 -13.96 9.81 -6.30
C GLU A 50 -13.38 8.50 -6.84
N LEU A 51 -12.29 8.59 -7.60
CA LEU A 51 -11.57 7.41 -8.10
C LEU A 51 -11.03 6.56 -6.95
N LEU A 52 -10.39 7.18 -5.95
CA LEU A 52 -9.91 6.49 -4.76
C LEU A 52 -11.07 5.84 -3.98
N ARG A 53 -12.22 6.50 -3.85
CA ARG A 53 -13.41 5.90 -3.24
C ARG A 53 -13.91 4.69 -4.04
N SER A 54 -13.91 4.76 -5.37
CA SER A 54 -14.33 3.65 -6.23
C SER A 54 -13.37 2.45 -6.21
N LEU A 55 -12.05 2.70 -6.17
CA LEU A 55 -11.01 1.68 -6.22
C LEU A 55 -10.70 1.10 -4.84
N ALA A 56 -10.48 1.97 -3.85
CA ALA A 56 -10.14 1.57 -2.50
C ALA A 56 -11.38 1.10 -1.72
N GLY A 57 -12.59 1.50 -2.13
CA GLY A 57 -13.83 1.08 -1.49
C GLY A 57 -13.77 1.36 0.00
N VAL A 58 -13.54 2.64 0.35
CA VAL A 58 -13.29 3.10 1.73
C VAL A 58 -14.36 2.49 2.64
N ASP A 59 -13.93 1.45 3.33
CA ASP A 59 -14.52 0.87 4.52
C ASP A 59 -15.97 0.36 4.43
N ARG A 60 -16.29 -0.46 3.41
CA ARG A 60 -17.44 -1.36 3.49
C ARG A 60 -17.01 -2.81 3.28
N LYS A 61 -16.46 -3.42 4.33
CA LYS A 61 -16.30 -4.88 4.44
C LYS A 61 -15.56 -5.53 3.26
N LYS A 62 -14.48 -4.91 2.75
CA LYS A 62 -13.64 -5.62 1.78
C LYS A 62 -13.07 -6.88 2.45
N PRO A 63 -13.18 -8.06 1.81
CA PRO A 63 -12.56 -9.26 2.35
C PRO A 63 -11.06 -9.01 2.53
N PRO A 64 -10.43 -9.60 3.58
CA PRO A 64 -9.00 -9.48 3.78
C PRO A 64 -8.25 -9.79 2.49
N PHE A 65 -7.19 -9.03 2.22
CA PHE A 65 -6.35 -9.22 1.05
C PHE A 65 -6.00 -10.70 0.90
N ARG A 66 -6.52 -11.33 -0.16
CA ARG A 66 -6.31 -12.75 -0.42
C ARG A 66 -5.08 -12.85 -1.34
N ARG A 67 -3.98 -13.37 -0.81
CA ARG A 67 -2.77 -13.67 -1.61
C ARG A 67 -3.10 -14.77 -2.62
N ASP A 68 -2.83 -14.53 -3.90
CA ASP A 68 -2.93 -15.56 -4.94
C ASP A 68 -1.78 -16.59 -4.88
N LYS A 69 -0.63 -16.21 -4.32
CA LYS A 69 0.56 -17.09 -4.19
C LYS A 69 1.33 -16.75 -2.92
N GLU A 70 1.81 -17.77 -2.21
CA GLU A 70 2.72 -17.62 -1.06
C GLU A 70 4.08 -17.06 -1.50
N ASP A 71 4.76 -16.36 -0.59
CA ASP A 71 6.11 -15.85 -0.82
C ASP A 71 7.03 -17.02 -1.15
N ARG A 72 7.74 -16.93 -2.28
CA ARG A 72 8.81 -17.87 -2.57
C ARG A 72 10.03 -17.43 -1.75
N TYR A 73 10.39 -18.28 -0.78
CA TYR A 73 11.65 -18.21 -0.06
C TYR A 73 12.85 -18.29 -1.01
#